data_AF-A0A2D7XGA3-F1
#
_entry.id   AF-A0A2D7XGA3-F1
#
_cell.length_a   1.000
_cell.length_b   1.000
_cell.length_c   1.000
_cell.angle_alpha   90.00
_cell.angle_beta   90.00
_cell.angle_gamma   90.00
#
_symmetry.space_group_name_H-M   'P 1'
#
loop_
_entity.id
_entity.type
_entity.pdbx_description
1 polymer ?
#
loop_
_entity_poly.entity_id
_entity_poly.type
_entity_poly.pdbx_seq_one_letter_code
_entity_poly.pdbx_strand_id
1 'polypeptide(L)'
;MKYSMFSVQDHYPVEKYPEHTRTVEQLYSEVIDQAKLAEALGYDTFFVAEHHFHEYGTVPNPAIMLAYLAGQTRRLRLGSAISLLTFHNPLTISENYAMVDILSGGRVFLGVGSGYLKHEFDGYGMVIPPPKECS
;
A
#
# COMPACT_ATOMS: atom_id res chain seq x y z
N MET A 1 -3.74 -19.53 -15.32
CA MET A 1 -3.56 -19.17 -13.89
C MET A 1 -3.03 -17.74 -13.84
N LYS A 2 -3.42 -16.93 -12.84
CA LYS A 2 -2.92 -15.57 -12.64
C LYS A 2 -2.05 -15.52 -11.38
N TYR A 3 -0.91 -14.85 -11.45
CA TYR A 3 0.00 -14.66 -10.33
C TYR A 3 0.11 -13.17 -10.01
N SER A 4 0.10 -12.82 -8.72
CA SER A 4 0.20 -11.43 -8.26
C SER A 4 1.29 -11.32 -7.20
N MET A 5 1.86 -10.12 -7.07
CA MET A 5 2.89 -9.81 -6.09
C MET A 5 2.33 -8.83 -5.07
N PHE A 6 2.61 -9.08 -3.79
CA PHE A 6 2.27 -8.19 -2.69
C PHE A 6 3.55 -7.74 -2.00
N SER A 7 3.70 -6.42 -1.82
CA SER A 7 4.81 -5.83 -1.11
C SER A 7 4.27 -5.04 0.09
N VAL A 8 4.68 -5.47 1.29
CA VAL A 8 4.35 -4.79 2.56
C VAL A 8 5.17 -3.52 2.74
N GLN A 9 6.34 -3.47 2.09
CA GLN A 9 7.25 -2.31 2.08
C GLN A 9 7.83 -2.04 3.47
N ASP A 10 8.24 -3.11 4.14
CA ASP A 10 8.84 -3.06 5.46
C ASP A 10 10.22 -2.43 5.42
N HIS A 11 10.38 -1.35 6.18
CA HIS A 11 11.66 -0.72 6.41
C HIS A 11 12.18 -1.09 7.80
N TYR A 12 13.41 -1.56 7.84
CA TYR A 12 14.10 -1.93 9.07
C TYR A 12 15.22 -0.91 9.27
N PRO A 13 15.06 0.06 10.18
CA PRO A 13 16.01 1.15 10.33
C PRO A 13 17.29 0.66 10.99
N VAL A 14 18.42 1.23 10.56
CA VAL A 14 19.77 0.82 10.95
C VAL A 14 19.98 0.94 12.47
N GLU A 15 19.35 1.93 13.10
CA GLU A 15 19.44 2.18 14.54
C GLU A 15 18.90 1.00 15.36
N LYS A 16 17.92 0.27 14.83
CA LYS A 16 17.28 -0.87 15.50
C LYS A 16 17.75 -2.21 14.93
N TYR A 17 18.12 -2.24 13.66
CA TYR A 17 18.57 -3.43 12.95
C TYR A 17 19.87 -3.15 12.19
N PRO A 18 21.04 -3.20 12.87
CA PRO A 18 22.32 -2.76 12.33
C PRO A 18 22.80 -3.53 11.09
N GLU A 19 22.29 -4.73 10.86
CA GLU A 19 22.51 -5.56 9.67
C GLU A 19 21.79 -5.02 8.42
N HIS A 20 20.77 -4.19 8.61
CA HIS A 20 20.08 -3.51 7.53
C HIS A 20 20.69 -2.13 7.31
N THR A 21 20.91 -1.77 6.06
CA THR A 21 21.55 -0.49 5.67
C THR A 21 20.70 0.33 4.69
N ARG A 22 19.54 -0.20 4.32
CA ARG A 22 18.67 0.38 3.29
C ARG A 22 17.95 1.59 3.83
N THR A 23 18.01 2.72 3.13
CA THR A 23 17.24 3.93 3.46
C THR A 23 15.79 3.84 2.96
N VAL A 24 14.90 4.71 3.46
CA VAL A 24 13.52 4.79 2.98
C VAL A 24 13.46 5.17 1.48
N GLU A 25 14.34 6.06 1.04
CA GLU A 25 14.46 6.45 -0.38
C GLU A 25 14.83 5.26 -1.27
N GLN A 26 15.81 4.47 -0.83
CA GLN A 26 16.20 3.24 -1.53
C GLN A 26 15.04 2.25 -1.59
N LEU A 27 14.30 2.08 -0.49
CA LEU A 27 13.13 1.21 -0.47
C LEU A 27 12.05 1.66 -1.46
N TYR A 28 11.74 2.96 -1.55
CA TYR A 28 10.80 3.46 -2.55
C TYR A 28 11.25 3.14 -3.98
N SER A 29 12.53 3.34 -4.28
CA SER A 29 13.13 3.02 -5.58
C SER A 29 13.01 1.52 -5.88
N GLU A 30 13.31 0.67 -4.91
CA GLU A 30 13.19 -0.79 -5.03
C GLU A 30 11.74 -1.23 -5.27
N VAL A 31 10.76 -0.63 -4.60
CA VAL A 31 9.33 -0.96 -4.81
C VAL A 31 8.89 -0.59 -6.23
N ILE A 32 9.38 0.52 -6.77
CA ILE A 32 9.12 0.92 -8.16
C ILE A 32 9.74 -0.10 -9.13
N ASP A 33 10.98 -0.52 -8.88
CA ASP A 33 11.67 -1.51 -9.70
C ASP A 33 11.01 -2.90 -9.59
N GLN A 34 10.54 -3.28 -8.41
CA GLN A 34 9.74 -4.48 -8.19
C GLN A 34 8.47 -4.47 -9.03
N ALA A 35 7.73 -3.37 -9.07
CA ALA A 35 6.52 -3.25 -9.89
C ALA A 35 6.86 -3.38 -11.40
N LYS A 36 7.89 -2.69 -11.89
CA LYS A 36 8.37 -2.81 -13.28
C LYS A 36 8.79 -4.24 -13.61
N LEU A 37 9.51 -4.89 -12.71
CA LEU A 37 9.94 -6.27 -12.87
C LEU A 37 8.75 -7.24 -12.86
N ALA A 38 7.76 -7.02 -11.99
CA ALA A 38 6.52 -7.82 -11.99
C ALA A 38 5.82 -7.75 -13.35
N GLU A 39 5.71 -6.56 -13.93
CA GLU A 39 5.15 -6.38 -15.28
C GLU A 39 5.95 -7.13 -16.34
N ALA A 40 7.28 -7.00 -16.31
CA ALA A 40 8.17 -7.66 -17.26
C ALA A 40 8.09 -9.20 -17.18
N LEU A 41 7.89 -9.73 -15.98
CA LEU A 41 7.73 -11.16 -15.72
C LEU A 41 6.30 -11.68 -15.95
N GLY A 42 5.35 -10.79 -16.28
CA GLY A 42 3.97 -11.19 -16.60
C GLY A 42 3.07 -11.43 -15.39
N TYR A 43 3.39 -10.85 -14.23
CA TYR A 43 2.46 -10.82 -13.10
C TYR A 43 1.21 -10.01 -13.46
N ASP A 44 0.06 -10.44 -12.93
CA ASP A 44 -1.24 -9.84 -13.19
C ASP A 44 -1.44 -8.55 -12.40
N THR A 45 -1.13 -8.58 -11.09
CA THR A 45 -1.36 -7.46 -10.18
C THR A 45 -0.18 -7.26 -9.22
N PHE A 46 0.13 -5.99 -8.90
CA PHE A 46 1.05 -5.60 -7.83
C PHE A 46 0.30 -4.86 -6.73
N PHE A 47 0.44 -5.33 -5.49
CA PHE A 47 -0.26 -4.81 -4.33
C PHE A 47 0.67 -4.07 -3.36
N VAL A 48 0.17 -2.97 -2.80
CA VAL A 48 0.85 -2.17 -1.77
C VAL A 48 0.04 -2.17 -0.47
N ALA A 49 0.72 -2.26 0.68
CA ALA A 49 0.10 -2.11 2.00
C ALA A 49 -0.01 -0.64 2.41
N GLU A 50 -0.87 -0.36 3.38
CA GLU A 50 -0.96 0.92 4.07
C GLU A 50 -0.50 0.76 5.51
N HIS A 51 0.45 1.58 5.94
CA HIS A 51 0.95 1.60 7.31
C HIS A 51 1.23 3.02 7.82
N HIS A 52 1.03 3.23 9.12
CA HIS A 52 1.18 4.54 9.76
C HIS A 52 1.98 4.46 11.06
N PHE A 53 2.71 5.52 11.37
CA PHE A 53 3.34 5.75 12.69
C PHE A 53 4.28 4.63 13.19
N HIS A 54 4.85 3.83 12.28
CA HIS A 54 5.82 2.80 12.60
C HIS A 54 6.88 2.72 11.50
N GLU A 55 8.05 2.16 11.82
CA GLU A 55 9.10 1.85 10.84
C GLU A 55 8.66 0.71 9.88
N TYR A 56 7.65 -0.05 10.29
CA TYR A 56 7.05 -1.14 9.55
C TYR A 56 6.07 -0.55 8.53
N GLY A 57 6.35 -0.74 7.24
CA GLY A 57 5.60 -0.17 6.12
C GLY A 57 5.88 1.32 5.89
N THR A 58 6.40 1.67 4.72
CA THR A 58 6.76 3.06 4.41
C THR A 58 5.71 3.84 3.64
N VAL A 59 4.60 3.21 3.22
CA VAL A 59 3.52 3.85 2.45
C VAL A 59 2.32 4.15 3.35
N PRO A 60 2.12 5.42 3.75
CA PRO A 60 0.92 5.84 4.48
C PRO A 60 -0.27 6.15 3.57
N ASN A 61 -0.04 6.26 2.25
CA ASN A 61 -1.12 6.52 1.29
C ASN A 61 -0.95 5.65 0.03
N PRO A 62 -1.66 4.52 -0.04
CA PRO A 62 -1.62 3.63 -1.19
C PRO A 62 -2.04 4.32 -2.48
N ALA A 63 -3.03 5.21 -2.48
CA ALA A 63 -3.51 5.85 -3.70
C ALA A 63 -2.41 6.70 -4.35
N ILE A 64 -1.61 7.43 -3.57
CA ILE A 64 -0.45 8.19 -4.07
C ILE A 64 0.59 7.25 -4.69
N MET A 65 0.94 6.16 -3.98
CA MET A 65 1.93 5.21 -4.49
C MET A 65 1.45 4.52 -5.77
N LEU A 66 0.19 4.09 -5.80
CA LEU A 66 -0.43 3.43 -6.96
C LEU A 66 -0.55 4.40 -8.14
N ALA A 67 -0.86 5.68 -7.92
CA ALA A 67 -0.86 6.70 -8.97
C ALA A 67 0.53 6.85 -9.61
N TYR A 68 1.59 6.84 -8.80
CA TYR A 68 2.96 6.88 -9.30
C TYR A 68 3.28 5.62 -10.13
N LEU A 69 2.97 4.42 -9.61
CA LEU A 69 3.18 3.16 -10.31
C LEU A 69 2.34 3.03 -11.60
N ALA A 70 1.17 3.66 -11.66
CA ALA A 70 0.33 3.71 -12.85
C ALA A 70 1.05 4.37 -14.03
N GLY A 71 1.85 5.41 -13.78
CA GLY A 71 2.69 6.06 -14.78
C GLY A 71 3.97 5.29 -15.12
N GLN A 72 4.42 4.38 -14.25
CA GLN A 72 5.63 3.56 -14.45
C GLN A 72 5.38 2.23 -15.18
N THR A 73 4.11 1.84 -15.35
CA THR A 73 3.68 0.54 -15.90
C THR A 73 2.59 0.75 -16.94
N ARG A 74 2.38 -0.22 -17.85
CA ARG A 74 1.39 -0.08 -18.94
C ARG A 74 0.26 -1.11 -18.90
N ARG A 75 0.49 -2.27 -18.32
CA ARG A 75 -0.39 -3.45 -18.32
C ARG A 75 -0.62 -4.00 -16.92
N LEU A 76 0.36 -3.88 -16.02
CA LEU A 76 0.28 -4.37 -14.65
C LEU A 76 -0.92 -3.78 -13.93
N ARG A 77 -1.76 -4.60 -13.31
CA ARG A 77 -2.84 -4.10 -12.46
C ARG A 77 -2.26 -3.69 -11.11
N LEU A 78 -2.88 -2.71 -10.47
CA LEU A 78 -2.34 -2.06 -9.27
C LEU A 78 -3.40 -2.11 -8.18
N GLY A 79 -3.05 -2.49 -6.96
CA GLY A 79 -4.04 -2.57 -5.88
C GLY A 79 -3.52 -2.21 -4.51
N SER A 80 -4.42 -1.81 -3.63
CA SER A 80 -4.15 -1.77 -2.20
C SER A 80 -4.47 -3.10 -1.54
N ALA A 81 -3.64 -3.51 -0.59
CA ALA A 81 -3.86 -4.67 0.27
C ALA A 81 -3.32 -4.34 1.68
N ILE A 82 -4.00 -3.48 2.44
CA ILE A 82 -5.31 -2.85 2.19
C ILE A 82 -5.22 -1.33 2.39
N SER A 83 -6.21 -0.58 1.89
CA SER A 83 -6.46 0.78 2.36
C SER A 83 -7.33 0.77 3.62
N LEU A 84 -6.94 1.55 4.62
CA LEU A 84 -7.52 1.51 5.96
C LEU A 84 -8.67 2.52 6.09
N LEU A 85 -9.88 2.13 5.66
CA LEU A 85 -11.03 3.05 5.60
C LEU A 85 -11.36 3.71 6.93
N THR A 86 -11.05 3.07 8.05
CA THR A 86 -11.23 3.62 9.39
C THR A 86 -10.50 4.97 9.57
N PHE A 87 -9.36 5.15 8.89
CA PHE A 87 -8.50 6.33 9.03
C PHE A 87 -8.80 7.44 7.99
N HIS A 88 -9.69 7.20 7.03
CA HIS A 88 -9.91 8.12 5.90
C HIS A 88 -11.34 8.65 5.84
N ASN A 89 -11.48 9.87 5.30
CA ASN A 89 -12.77 10.35 4.85
C ASN A 89 -13.22 9.53 3.61
N PRO A 90 -14.44 8.96 3.59
CA PRO A 90 -14.91 8.11 2.51
C PRO A 90 -15.00 8.83 1.15
N LEU A 91 -15.30 10.14 1.14
CA LEU A 91 -15.31 10.92 -0.10
C LEU A 91 -13.90 11.12 -0.63
N THR A 92 -12.96 11.51 0.23
CA THR A 92 -11.56 11.74 -0.17
C THR A 92 -10.91 10.47 -0.73
N ILE A 93 -11.10 9.32 -0.09
CA ILE A 93 -10.54 8.06 -0.60
C ILE A 93 -11.20 7.65 -1.92
N SER A 94 -12.50 7.90 -2.08
CA SER A 94 -13.22 7.60 -3.32
C SER A 94 -12.71 8.47 -4.48
N GLU A 95 -12.52 9.78 -4.25
CA GLU A 95 -11.95 10.71 -5.24
C GLU A 95 -10.52 10.32 -5.63
N ASN A 96 -9.68 9.98 -4.64
CA ASN A 96 -8.31 9.54 -4.89
C ASN A 96 -8.27 8.31 -5.78
N TYR A 97 -9.01 7.25 -5.44
CA TYR A 97 -9.02 6.01 -6.24
C TYR A 97 -9.70 6.18 -7.60
N ALA A 98 -10.71 7.03 -7.73
CA ALA A 98 -11.28 7.37 -9.03
C ALA A 98 -10.25 8.04 -9.94
N MET A 99 -9.42 8.94 -9.39
CA MET A 99 -8.32 9.54 -10.12
C MET A 99 -7.27 8.51 -10.54
N VAL A 100 -6.87 7.58 -9.64
CA VAL A 100 -5.94 6.50 -9.99
C VAL A 100 -6.52 5.58 -11.06
N ASP A 101 -7.82 5.29 -11.02
CA ASP A 101 -8.50 4.47 -12.03
C ASP A 101 -8.36 5.08 -13.42
N ILE A 102 -8.66 6.38 -13.55
CA ILE A 102 -8.51 7.13 -14.80
C ILE A 102 -7.04 7.16 -15.26
N LEU A 103 -6.11 7.53 -14.37
CA LEU A 103 -4.67 7.63 -14.69
C LEU A 103 -4.06 6.28 -15.11
N SER A 104 -4.55 5.19 -14.52
CA SER A 104 -4.09 3.84 -14.84
C SER A 104 -4.78 3.24 -16.06
N GLY A 105 -5.89 3.81 -16.53
CA GLY A 105 -6.70 3.25 -17.61
C GLY A 105 -7.51 2.03 -17.18
N GLY A 106 -8.13 2.07 -15.99
CA GLY A 106 -8.98 0.99 -15.48
C GLY A 106 -8.21 -0.18 -14.84
N ARG A 107 -6.95 0.04 -14.44
CA ARG A 107 -6.06 -1.01 -13.91
C ARG A 107 -5.99 -1.05 -12.40
N VAL A 108 -6.68 -0.17 -11.67
CA VAL A 108 -6.61 -0.11 -10.21
C VAL A 108 -7.64 -1.03 -9.54
N PHE A 109 -7.31 -1.54 -8.36
CA PHE A 109 -8.21 -2.20 -7.44
C PHE A 109 -8.15 -1.53 -6.06
N LEU A 110 -9.31 -1.21 -5.51
CA LEU A 110 -9.43 -0.72 -4.14
C LEU A 110 -9.70 -1.89 -3.19
N GLY A 111 -8.63 -2.43 -2.58
CA GLY A 111 -8.74 -3.34 -1.45
C GLY A 111 -8.87 -2.54 -0.16
N VAL A 112 -9.83 -2.91 0.70
CA VAL A 112 -10.20 -2.14 1.89
C VAL A 112 -10.24 -3.02 3.13
N GLY A 113 -10.02 -2.41 4.29
CA GLY A 113 -10.34 -3.03 5.57
C GLY A 113 -10.28 -2.04 6.73
N SER A 114 -10.52 -2.56 7.93
CA SER A 114 -10.74 -1.76 9.14
C SER A 114 -9.46 -1.40 9.90
N GLY A 115 -8.34 -2.04 9.59
CA GLY A 115 -7.13 -1.98 10.42
C GLY A 115 -7.27 -2.74 11.73
N TYR A 116 -6.13 -3.05 12.35
CA TYR A 116 -6.07 -3.78 13.63
C TYR A 116 -4.86 -3.41 14.50
N LEU A 117 -3.90 -2.63 13.98
CA LEU A 117 -2.66 -2.33 14.69
C LEU A 117 -2.87 -1.22 15.71
N LYS A 118 -2.65 -1.53 16.99
CA LYS A 118 -2.90 -0.59 18.09
C LYS A 118 -2.19 0.75 17.93
N HIS A 119 -0.92 0.75 17.52
CA HIS A 119 -0.15 1.98 17.37
C HIS A 119 -0.71 2.91 16.28
N GLU A 120 -1.32 2.37 15.23
CA GLU A 120 -1.96 3.17 14.19
C GLU A 120 -3.19 3.90 14.74
N PHE A 121 -4.03 3.17 15.48
CA PHE A 121 -5.20 3.74 16.16
C PHE A 121 -4.79 4.80 17.19
N ASP A 122 -3.77 4.52 18.00
CA ASP A 122 -3.24 5.49 18.97
C ASP A 122 -2.75 6.77 18.27
N GLY A 123 -2.06 6.64 17.13
CA GLY A 123 -1.56 7.79 16.35
C GLY A 123 -2.68 8.63 15.73
N TYR A 124 -3.81 8.01 15.36
CA TYR A 124 -5.02 8.71 14.94
C TYR A 124 -5.93 9.17 16.10
N GLY A 125 -5.57 8.89 17.35
CA GLY A 125 -6.38 9.23 18.52
C GLY A 125 -7.71 8.47 18.58
N MET A 126 -7.77 7.27 18.01
CA MET A 126 -8.97 6.44 17.93
C MET A 126 -8.87 5.17 18.77
N VAL A 127 -10.02 4.63 19.15
CA VAL A 127 -10.10 3.36 19.87
C VAL A 127 -10.30 2.23 18.86
N ILE A 128 -9.54 1.14 19.01
CA ILE A 128 -9.75 -0.06 18.21
C ILE A 128 -11.16 -0.60 18.48
N PRO A 129 -12.01 -0.76 17.46
CA PRO A 129 -13.33 -1.35 17.65
C PRO A 129 -13.20 -2.79 18.17
N PRO A 130 -14.11 -3.23 19.05
CA PRO A 130 -14.11 -4.61 19.53
C PRO A 130 -14.24 -5.57 18.35
N PRO A 131 -13.71 -6.81 18.46
CA PRO A 131 -13.87 -7.82 17.42
C PRO A 131 -15.36 -7.94 17.06
N LYS A 132 -15.69 -7.91 15.76
CA LYS A 132 -17.05 -8.25 15.33
C LYS A 132 -17.24 -9.73 15.63
N GLU A 133 -18.21 -10.08 16.47
CA GLU A 133 -18.69 -11.46 16.53
C GLU A 133 -19.25 -11.81 15.16
N CYS A 134 -18.70 -12.84 14.52
CA CYS A 134 -19.28 -13.40 13.31
C CYS A 134 -20.59 -14.09 13.72
N SER A 135 -21.72 -13.41 13.54
CA SER A 135 -23.07 -13.99 13.62
C SER A 135 -23.35 -14.91 12.44
#